data_AF-A0A8S3FCZ0-F1
#
_entry.id   AF-A0A8S3FCZ0-F1
#
_cell.length_a   1.000
_cell.length_b   1.000
_cell.length_c   1.000
_cell.angle_alpha   90.00
_cell.angle_beta   90.00
_cell.angle_gamma   90.00
#
_symmetry.space_group_name_H-M   'P 1'
#
loop_
_entity.id
_entity.type
_entity.pdbx_description
1 polymer ?
#
loop_
_entity_poly.entity_id
_entity_poly.type
_entity_poly.pdbx_seq_one_letter_code
_entity_poly.pdbx_strand_id
1 'polypeptide(L)'
;YGIAVIPTGTWLCKPCSILRRPACILCPKLGGPMKCTASGTIWCHLTCVLWLPELKFADYVNMEPILHLNKIPHTRWSLRCVICSTTEGACVQCAHKNCRTPFHVTCGLAAGYFLDIQQTTTKEPTIFRSQFNAYCSKHSDEARKRSEEESIKLSKTLESDDDDDSSCS
;
A
#
# COMPACT_ATOMS: atom_id res chain seq x y z
N TYR A 1 2.40 6.49 -8.50
CA TYR A 1 3.63 7.29 -8.26
C TYR A 1 3.33 8.77 -8.00
N GLY A 2 2.06 9.18 -7.98
CA GLY A 2 1.67 10.58 -7.77
C GLY A 2 2.10 11.49 -8.91
N ILE A 3 1.83 11.07 -10.15
CA ILE A 3 2.07 11.89 -11.34
C ILE A 3 0.73 12.56 -11.65
N ALA A 4 0.60 13.84 -11.29
CA ALA A 4 -0.64 14.59 -11.49
C ALA A 4 -0.93 14.90 -12.97
N VAL A 5 0.13 15.10 -13.76
CA VAL A 5 0.04 15.39 -15.20
C VAL A 5 1.04 14.52 -15.93
N ILE A 6 0.59 13.81 -16.95
CA ILE A 6 1.49 13.05 -17.85
C ILE A 6 2.28 14.06 -18.67
N PRO A 7 3.61 14.12 -18.52
CA PRO A 7 4.41 15.09 -19.25
C PRO A 7 4.52 14.71 -20.73
N THR A 8 4.56 15.71 -21.58
CA THR A 8 4.94 15.54 -22.99
C THR A 8 6.46 15.29 -23.08
N GLY A 9 6.85 14.17 -23.70
CA GLY A 9 8.25 13.78 -23.85
C GLY A 9 8.76 12.82 -22.78
N THR A 10 10.08 12.80 -22.54
CA THR A 10 10.72 11.84 -21.62
C THR A 10 10.38 12.15 -20.16
N TRP A 11 9.83 11.17 -19.47
CA TRP A 11 9.63 11.22 -18.02
C TRP A 11 10.71 10.44 -17.27
N LEU A 12 11.23 11.02 -16.19
CA LEU A 12 12.17 10.38 -15.28
C LEU A 12 11.56 10.31 -13.87
N CYS A 13 11.74 9.17 -13.20
CA CYS A 13 11.41 9.09 -11.78
C CYS A 13 12.37 9.94 -10.94
N LYS A 14 12.00 10.25 -9.70
CA LYS A 14 12.79 11.13 -8.82
C LYS A 14 14.24 10.65 -8.64
N PRO A 15 14.54 9.34 -8.42
CA PRO A 15 15.93 8.87 -8.40
C PRO A 15 16.70 9.12 -9.70
N CYS A 16 16.09 8.85 -10.86
CA CYS A 16 16.73 9.03 -12.17
C CYS A 16 16.99 10.50 -12.49
N SER A 17 16.08 11.41 -12.12
CA SER A 17 16.24 12.85 -12.37
C SER A 17 17.42 13.47 -11.61
N ILE A 18 17.92 12.80 -10.56
CA ILE A 18 19.08 13.23 -9.78
C ILE A 18 20.26 12.24 -9.87
N LEU A 19 20.20 11.30 -10.81
CA LEU A 19 21.23 10.28 -11.07
C LEU A 19 21.62 9.48 -9.81
N ARG A 20 20.65 9.15 -8.95
CA ARG A 20 20.87 8.36 -7.72
C ARG A 20 20.29 6.95 -7.82
N ARG A 21 20.91 6.03 -7.10
CA ARG A 21 20.41 4.66 -6.85
C ARG A 21 20.22 4.44 -5.34
N PRO A 22 19.21 5.09 -4.73
CA PRO A 22 19.01 4.99 -3.30
C PRO A 22 18.56 3.58 -2.88
N ALA A 23 18.90 3.18 -1.66
CA ALA A 23 18.38 1.98 -1.03
C ALA A 23 17.09 2.30 -0.26
N CYS A 24 16.15 1.36 -0.21
CA CYS A 24 14.97 1.48 0.63
C CYS A 24 15.35 1.13 2.07
N ILE A 25 14.98 1.96 3.04
CA ILE A 25 15.22 1.60 4.45
C ILE A 25 14.21 0.58 4.98
N LEU A 26 13.10 0.34 4.27
CA LEU A 26 11.99 -0.51 4.74
C LEU A 26 12.07 -1.96 4.25
N CYS A 27 12.98 -2.28 3.33
CA CYS A 27 13.19 -3.65 2.82
C CYS A 27 14.52 -3.75 2.07
N PRO A 28 15.05 -4.97 1.83
CA PRO A 28 16.32 -5.16 1.14
C PRO A 28 16.22 -5.09 -0.39
N LYS A 29 15.01 -4.86 -0.95
CA LYS A 29 14.82 -4.83 -2.41
C LYS A 29 15.56 -3.64 -3.03
N LEU A 30 16.32 -3.89 -4.10
CA LEU A 30 16.94 -2.84 -4.90
C LEU A 30 16.00 -2.32 -6.00
N GLY A 31 16.15 -1.03 -6.33
CA GLY A 31 15.42 -0.34 -7.40
C GLY A 31 13.90 -0.31 -7.25
N GLY A 32 13.19 0.13 -8.28
CA GLY A 32 11.73 0.31 -8.25
C GLY A 32 11.30 1.72 -7.83
N PRO A 33 9.99 1.99 -7.72
CA PRO A 33 9.48 3.33 -7.51
C PRO A 33 9.73 3.79 -6.07
N MET A 34 10.49 4.87 -5.91
CA MET A 34 10.87 5.41 -4.60
C MET A 34 10.52 6.89 -4.45
N LYS A 35 10.26 7.27 -3.20
CA LYS A 35 10.09 8.66 -2.74
C LYS A 35 10.99 8.86 -1.52
N CYS A 36 11.22 10.12 -1.13
CA CYS A 36 12.10 10.45 -0.02
C CYS A 36 11.39 11.27 1.06
N THR A 37 12.01 11.37 2.23
CA THR A 37 11.67 12.34 3.27
C THR A 37 11.91 13.77 2.78
N ALA A 38 11.39 14.77 3.51
CA ALA A 38 11.59 16.18 3.19
C ALA A 38 13.07 16.59 3.10
N SER A 39 13.94 15.94 3.88
CA SER A 39 15.40 16.13 3.84
C SER A 39 16.06 15.60 2.56
N GLY A 40 15.38 14.77 1.76
CA GLY A 40 15.96 14.11 0.59
C GLY A 40 16.98 13.00 0.89
N THR A 41 17.20 12.67 2.17
CA THR A 41 18.25 11.74 2.60
C THR A 41 17.76 10.31 2.78
N ILE A 42 16.54 10.11 3.26
CA ILE A 42 15.96 8.79 3.51
C ILE A 42 14.99 8.46 2.40
N TRP A 43 15.12 7.26 1.83
CA TRP A 43 14.35 6.79 0.69
C TRP A 43 13.59 5.52 1.03
N CYS A 44 12.37 5.43 0.54
CA CYS A 44 11.54 4.23 0.67
C CYS A 44 10.83 3.93 -0.65
N HIS A 45 10.52 2.66 -0.89
CA HIS A 45 9.59 2.32 -1.96
C HIS A 45 8.20 2.85 -1.65
N LEU A 46 7.50 3.30 -2.69
CA LEU A 46 6.10 3.70 -2.59
C LEU A 46 5.23 2.58 -1.99
N THR A 47 5.44 1.34 -2.47
CA THR A 47 4.76 0.14 -1.98
C THR A 47 5.07 -0.16 -0.51
N CYS A 48 6.30 0.06 -0.03
CA CYS A 48 6.60 -0.14 1.39
C CYS A 48 5.87 0.89 2.27
N VAL A 49 5.78 2.14 1.80
CA VAL A 49 5.14 3.22 2.54
C VAL A 49 3.63 3.01 2.63
N LEU A 50 2.98 2.64 1.52
CA LEU A 50 1.53 2.44 1.47
C LEU A 50 1.01 1.32 2.38
N TRP A 51 1.80 0.26 2.59
CA TRP A 51 1.40 -0.91 3.39
C TRP A 51 1.86 -0.84 4.86
N LEU A 52 2.54 0.22 5.27
CA LEU A 52 2.84 0.50 6.67
C LEU A 52 1.89 1.60 7.18
N PRO A 53 0.90 1.27 8.02
CA PRO A 53 -0.16 2.21 8.42
C PRO A 53 0.36 3.41 9.23
N GLU A 54 1.57 3.32 9.79
CA GLU A 54 2.20 4.40 10.53
C GLU A 54 2.76 5.51 9.62
N LEU A 55 2.97 5.21 8.33
CA LEU A 55 3.55 6.14 7.37
C LEU A 55 2.48 6.89 6.58
N LYS A 56 2.85 8.10 6.14
CA LYS A 56 1.98 8.97 5.34
C LYS A 56 2.79 9.71 4.29
N PHE A 57 2.08 10.24 3.30
CA PHE A 57 2.60 11.29 2.45
C PHE A 57 2.06 12.63 2.93
N ALA A 58 2.87 13.69 2.83
CA ALA A 58 2.36 15.05 3.11
C ALA A 58 1.34 15.47 2.05
N ASP A 59 1.63 15.16 0.79
CA ASP A 59 0.74 15.32 -0.36
C ASP A 59 0.37 13.94 -0.92
N TYR A 60 -0.92 13.59 -0.89
CA TYR A 60 -1.41 12.31 -1.43
C TYR A 60 -1.62 12.30 -2.95
N VAL A 61 -1.69 13.47 -3.59
CA VAL A 61 -1.72 13.60 -5.05
C VAL A 61 -0.33 13.33 -5.60
N ASN A 62 0.69 14.01 -5.07
CA ASN A 62 2.07 13.84 -5.52
C ASN A 62 2.78 12.67 -4.82
N MET A 63 2.19 12.09 -3.78
CA MET A 63 2.75 11.01 -2.96
C MET A 63 4.15 11.37 -2.41
N GLU A 64 4.32 12.60 -1.91
CA GLU A 64 5.58 13.07 -1.31
C GLU A 64 5.40 14.30 -0.40
N PRO A 65 6.41 14.61 0.44
CA PRO A 65 7.44 13.71 0.96
C PRO A 65 6.85 12.64 1.89
N ILE A 66 7.67 11.65 2.23
CA ILE A 66 7.36 10.62 3.22
C ILE A 66 7.41 11.24 4.63
N LEU A 67 6.39 10.98 5.44
CA LEU A 67 6.26 11.41 6.82
C LEU A 67 6.26 10.22 7.80
N HIS A 68 6.53 10.52 9.06
CA HIS A 68 6.32 9.64 10.22
C HIS A 68 7.13 8.33 10.26
N LEU A 69 8.31 8.28 9.63
CA LEU A 69 9.23 7.14 9.78
C LEU A 69 9.55 6.80 11.25
N ASN A 70 9.64 7.82 12.11
CA ASN A 70 9.85 7.67 13.54
C ASN A 70 8.64 7.11 14.31
N LYS A 71 7.48 6.94 13.66
CA LYS A 71 6.28 6.34 14.25
C LYS A 71 6.18 4.84 14.00
N ILE A 72 7.05 4.26 13.16
CA ILE A 72 7.11 2.81 12.96
C ILE A 72 7.54 2.16 14.28
N PRO A 73 6.72 1.28 14.89
CA PRO A 73 7.07 0.63 16.14
C PRO A 73 8.28 -0.29 15.98
N HIS A 74 9.11 -0.38 17.02
CA HIS A 74 10.31 -1.24 17.05
C HIS A 74 10.01 -2.69 16.67
N THR A 75 8.81 -3.18 17.03
CA THR A 75 8.37 -4.53 16.70
C THR A 75 8.46 -4.83 15.21
N ARG A 76 8.08 -3.90 14.32
CA ARG A 76 8.14 -4.12 12.86
C ARG A 76 9.56 -4.30 12.34
N TRP A 77 10.52 -3.56 12.92
CA TRP A 77 11.95 -3.66 12.60
C TRP A 77 12.57 -4.95 13.13
N SER A 78 12.06 -5.48 14.24
CA SER A 78 12.57 -6.71 14.85
C SER A 78 12.05 -8.01 14.20
N LEU A 79 11.02 -7.92 13.37
CA LEU A 79 10.44 -9.09 12.71
C LEU A 79 11.36 -9.59 11.60
N ARG A 80 11.61 -10.91 11.59
CA ARG A 80 12.35 -11.57 10.51
C ARG A 80 11.39 -11.96 9.40
N CYS A 81 11.59 -11.44 8.18
CA CYS A 81 10.77 -11.78 7.03
C CYS A 81 10.89 -13.27 6.70
N VAL A 82 9.76 -13.97 6.57
CA VAL A 82 9.75 -15.43 6.28
C VAL A 82 10.22 -15.79 4.86
N ILE A 83 10.40 -14.80 3.97
CA ILE A 83 10.78 -15.02 2.57
C ILE A 83 12.27 -14.83 2.39
N CYS A 84 12.81 -13.65 2.77
CA CYS A 84 14.24 -13.37 2.63
C CYS A 84 15.06 -13.72 3.88
N SER A 85 14.42 -14.14 4.97
CA SER A 85 15.07 -14.53 6.24
C SER A 85 15.91 -13.44 6.91
N THR A 86 15.70 -12.15 6.58
CA THR A 86 16.41 -11.01 7.20
C THR A 86 15.48 -10.17 8.09
N THR A 87 16.07 -9.37 8.97
CA THR A 87 15.42 -8.28 9.74
C THR A 87 15.74 -6.90 9.15
N GLU A 88 16.29 -6.85 7.94
CA GLU A 88 16.69 -5.60 7.28
C GLU A 88 15.48 -4.89 6.68
N GLY A 89 14.84 -4.06 7.49
CA GLY A 89 13.66 -3.30 7.09
C GLY A 89 12.51 -3.47 8.08
N ALA A 90 11.32 -3.05 7.67
CA ALA A 90 10.11 -3.13 8.49
C ALA A 90 9.14 -4.12 7.86
N CYS A 91 8.79 -5.18 8.61
CA CYS A 91 7.82 -6.16 8.14
C CYS A 91 6.37 -5.69 8.38
N VAL A 92 5.49 -6.17 7.49
CA VAL A 92 4.06 -6.31 7.77
C VAL A 92 3.78 -7.72 8.28
N GLN A 93 2.62 -7.92 8.87
CA GLN A 93 2.14 -9.25 9.27
C GLN A 93 0.86 -9.57 8.52
N CYS A 94 0.62 -10.86 8.29
CA CYS A 94 -0.60 -11.33 7.67
C CYS A 94 -1.85 -10.77 8.38
N ALA A 95 -2.80 -10.24 7.61
CA ALA A 95 -4.06 -9.67 8.11
C ALA A 95 -5.11 -10.74 8.49
N HIS A 96 -4.88 -12.00 8.14
CA HIS A 96 -5.77 -13.09 8.55
C HIS A 96 -5.81 -13.23 10.07
N LYS A 97 -7.02 -13.41 10.63
CA LYS A 97 -7.24 -13.53 12.08
C LYS A 97 -6.31 -14.62 12.67
N ASN A 98 -5.63 -14.28 13.76
CA ASN A 98 -4.66 -15.14 14.45
C ASN A 98 -3.40 -15.54 13.65
N CYS A 99 -3.22 -15.06 12.42
CA CYS A 99 -1.97 -15.23 11.70
C CYS A 99 -1.04 -14.05 11.98
N ARG A 100 0.21 -14.34 12.34
CA ARG A 100 1.24 -13.31 12.62
C ARG A 100 2.46 -13.43 11.70
N THR A 101 2.34 -14.21 10.62
CA THR A 101 3.41 -14.46 9.65
C THR A 101 3.98 -13.14 9.12
N PRO A 102 5.24 -12.80 9.41
CA PRO A 102 5.84 -11.53 9.01
C PRO A 102 6.53 -11.60 7.65
N PHE A 103 6.41 -10.55 6.86
CA PHE A 103 7.15 -10.41 5.61
C PHE A 103 7.33 -8.93 5.22
N HIS A 104 8.40 -8.62 4.49
CA HIS A 104 8.49 -7.34 3.80
C HIS A 104 7.42 -7.28 2.71
N VAL A 105 6.78 -6.13 2.54
CA VAL A 105 5.72 -5.93 1.55
C VAL A 105 6.21 -6.30 0.14
N THR A 106 7.41 -5.85 -0.22
CA THR A 106 8.04 -6.15 -1.51
C THR A 106 8.39 -7.63 -1.68
N CYS A 107 8.78 -8.32 -0.62
CA CYS A 107 9.00 -9.77 -0.67
C CYS A 107 7.68 -10.51 -0.88
N GLY A 108 6.62 -10.13 -0.16
CA GLY A 108 5.28 -10.71 -0.35
C GLY A 108 4.79 -10.53 -1.79
N LEU A 109 4.88 -9.30 -2.30
CA LEU A 109 4.51 -9.00 -3.70
C LEU A 109 5.30 -9.84 -4.70
N ALA A 110 6.62 -9.95 -4.54
CA ALA A 110 7.46 -10.76 -5.42
C ALA A 110 7.16 -12.26 -5.34
N ALA A 111 6.70 -12.74 -4.18
CA ALA A 111 6.30 -14.13 -3.95
C ALA A 111 4.83 -14.41 -4.34
N GLY A 112 4.12 -13.44 -4.93
CA GLY A 112 2.73 -13.62 -5.34
C GLY A 112 1.70 -13.60 -4.21
N TYR A 113 2.07 -13.10 -3.03
CA TYR A 113 1.13 -12.96 -1.90
C TYR A 113 0.04 -11.95 -2.24
N PHE A 114 -1.15 -12.17 -1.70
CA PHE A 114 -2.27 -11.26 -1.92
C PHE A 114 -2.11 -10.00 -1.06
N LEU A 115 -2.07 -8.85 -1.73
CA LEU A 115 -2.08 -7.52 -1.15
C LEU A 115 -3.37 -6.84 -1.60
N ASP A 116 -4.26 -6.60 -0.65
CA ASP A 116 -5.61 -6.12 -0.89
C ASP A 116 -5.74 -4.65 -0.51
N ILE A 117 -6.51 -3.90 -1.30
CA ILE A 117 -6.82 -2.50 -1.05
C ILE A 117 -8.34 -2.39 -1.01
N GLN A 118 -8.89 -2.28 0.20
CA GLN A 118 -10.33 -2.17 0.41
C GLN A 118 -10.71 -0.71 0.61
N GLN A 119 -11.65 -0.21 -0.17
CA GLN A 119 -12.23 1.11 0.06
C GLN A 119 -13.44 0.98 0.96
N THR A 120 -13.38 1.60 2.14
CA THR A 120 -14.51 1.66 3.06
C THR A 120 -15.10 3.06 3.05
N THR A 121 -16.41 3.14 2.85
CA THR A 121 -17.22 4.34 3.11
C THR A 121 -17.34 4.51 4.63
N THR A 122 -17.16 5.75 5.10
CA THR A 122 -17.53 6.07 6.49
C THR A 122 -19.01 6.43 6.56
N LYS A 123 -19.54 6.65 7.77
CA LYS A 123 -20.91 7.16 7.96
C LYS A 123 -21.17 8.48 7.21
N GLU A 124 -20.10 9.21 6.89
CA GLU A 124 -20.14 10.30 5.91
C GLU A 124 -19.79 9.74 4.52
N PRO A 125 -20.75 9.70 3.58
CA PRO A 125 -20.58 9.09 2.25
C PRO A 125 -19.52 9.79 1.39
N THR A 126 -19.05 10.97 1.79
CA THR A 126 -18.02 11.75 1.10
C THR A 126 -16.58 11.38 1.52
N ILE A 127 -16.40 10.59 2.59
CA ILE A 127 -15.07 10.21 3.09
C ILE A 127 -14.80 8.74 2.75
N PHE A 128 -13.90 8.53 1.79
CA PHE A 128 -13.37 7.22 1.43
C PHE A 128 -12.07 6.95 2.19
N ARG A 129 -12.02 5.85 2.93
CA ARG A 129 -10.78 5.35 3.55
C ARG A 129 -10.33 4.09 2.84
N SER A 130 -9.08 4.05 2.41
CA SER A 130 -8.46 2.84 1.88
C SER A 130 -7.78 2.06 3.00
N GLN A 131 -8.14 0.80 3.18
CA GLN A 131 -7.47 -0.15 4.07
C GLN A 131 -6.55 -1.05 3.25
N PHE A 132 -5.30 -1.18 3.70
CA PHE A 132 -4.27 -1.95 3.01
C PHE A 132 -3.99 -3.21 3.81
N ASN A 133 -4.45 -4.36 3.30
CA ASN A 133 -4.32 -5.65 3.95
C ASN A 133 -3.31 -6.52 3.19
N ALA A 134 -2.48 -7.26 3.92
CA ALA A 134 -1.47 -8.15 3.34
C ALA A 134 -1.65 -9.56 3.87
N TYR A 135 -1.64 -10.56 2.99
CA TYR A 135 -1.89 -11.96 3.37
C TYR A 135 -0.70 -12.84 3.04
N CYS A 136 -0.33 -13.78 3.91
CA CYS A 136 0.74 -14.73 3.61
C CYS A 136 0.29 -15.78 2.58
N SER A 137 1.20 -16.63 2.09
CA SER A 137 0.89 -17.71 1.14
C SER A 137 -0.31 -18.56 1.56
N LYS A 138 -0.39 -18.93 2.84
CA LYS A 138 -1.47 -19.78 3.38
C LYS A 138 -2.86 -19.13 3.36
N HIS A 139 -2.94 -17.80 3.29
CA HIS A 139 -4.22 -17.07 3.39
C HIS A 139 -4.49 -16.17 2.18
N SER A 140 -3.63 -16.21 1.16
CA SER A 140 -3.76 -15.34 -0.01
C SER A 140 -4.98 -15.69 -0.86
N ASP A 141 -5.21 -16.99 -1.11
CA ASP A 141 -6.33 -17.43 -1.96
C ASP A 141 -7.69 -17.18 -1.31
N GLU A 142 -7.81 -17.49 -0.02
CA GLU A 142 -9.02 -17.24 0.76
C GLU A 142 -9.34 -15.73 0.83
N ALA A 143 -8.34 -14.88 1.07
CA ALA A 143 -8.53 -13.45 1.11
C ALA A 143 -8.91 -12.87 -0.27
N ARG A 144 -8.35 -13.41 -1.35
CA ARG A 144 -8.66 -12.99 -2.72
C ARG A 144 -10.13 -13.25 -3.06
N LYS A 145 -10.61 -14.47 -2.82
CA LYS A 145 -12.01 -14.84 -3.05
C LYS A 145 -12.97 -13.95 -2.27
N ARG A 146 -12.63 -13.66 -1.01
CA ARG A 146 -13.42 -12.75 -0.16
C ARG A 146 -13.48 -11.33 -0.70
N SER A 147 -12.37 -10.77 -1.14
CA SER A 147 -12.30 -9.42 -1.72
C SER A 147 -13.12 -9.32 -3.02
N GLU A 148 -13.10 -10.38 -3.84
CA GLU A 148 -13.92 -10.49 -5.06
C GLU A 148 -15.43 -10.54 -4.72
N GLU A 149 -15.83 -11.36 -3.75
CA GLU A 149 -17.22 -11.44 -3.29
C GLU A 149 -17.73 -10.11 -2.69
N GLU A 150 -16.90 -9.42 -1.91
CA GLU A 150 -17.22 -8.10 -1.34
C GLU A 150 -17.40 -7.06 -2.44
N SER A 151 -16.54 -7.06 -3.45
CA SER A 151 -16.63 -6.15 -4.61
C SER A 151 -17.91 -6.37 -5.42
N ILE A 152 -18.30 -7.62 -5.65
CA ILE A 152 -19.55 -7.97 -6.36
C ILE A 152 -20.80 -7.55 -5.55
N LYS A 153 -20.75 -7.66 -4.22
CA LYS A 153 -21.86 -7.21 -3.37
C LYS A 153 -22.00 -5.69 -3.43
N LEU A 154 -20.88 -4.96 -3.37
CA LEU A 154 -20.89 -3.50 -3.43
C LEU A 154 -21.43 -2.99 -4.78
N SER A 155 -21.05 -3.61 -5.90
CA SER A 155 -21.56 -3.20 -7.22
C SER A 155 -23.07 -3.40 -7.33
N LYS A 156 -23.62 -4.51 -6.81
CA LYS A 156 -25.06 -4.78 -6.83
C LYS A 156 -25.87 -3.84 -5.96
N THR A 157 -25.31 -3.36 -4.84
CA THR A 157 -25.99 -2.38 -3.98
C THR A 157 -26.09 -1.00 -4.64
N LEU A 158 -25.06 -0.59 -5.39
CA LEU A 158 -25.09 0.69 -6.11
C LEU A 158 -26.08 0.68 -7.29
N GLU A 159 -26.26 -0.47 -7.95
CA GLU A 159 -27.24 -0.63 -9.04
C GLU A 159 -28.70 -0.59 -8.55
N SER A 160 -28.98 -0.94 -7.29
CA SER A 160 -30.36 -0.92 -6.75
C SER A 160 -30.84 0.45 -6.27
N ASP A 161 -29.96 1.43 -6.10
CA ASP A 161 -30.30 2.77 -5.60
C ASP A 161 -30.70 3.74 -6.74
N ASP A 162 -30.48 3.38 -8.01
CA ASP A 162 -30.78 4.22 -9.19
C ASP A 162 -32.20 4.02 -9.79
N ASP A 163 -32.98 3.03 -9.30
CA ASP A 163 -34.31 2.70 -9.84
C ASP A 163 -35.49 3.44 -9.16
N ASP A 164 -35.25 4.34 -8.20
CA ASP A 164 -36.29 4.98 -7.36
C ASP A 164 -36.57 6.47 -7.69
N ASP A 165 -36.30 6.95 -8.92
CA ASP A 165 -36.72 8.28 -9.40
C ASP A 165 -37.59 8.21 -10.68
N SER A 166 -38.55 7.29 -10.71
CA SER A 166 -39.62 7.27 -11.71
C SER A 166 -41.00 7.14 -11.08
N SER A 167 -41.32 8.06 -10.16
CA SER A 167 -42.71 8.45 -9.92
C SER A 167 -42.80 9.85 -9.29
N CYS A 168 -42.59 10.89 -10.10
CA CYS A 168 -43.20 12.20 -9.82
C CYS A 168 -44.34 12.38 -10.83
N SER A 169 -45.57 12.32 -10.31
CA SER A 169 -46.82 12.60 -11.03
C SER A 169 -47.12 14.10 -11.04
#